data_AF-A0A6P1W8L9-F1
#
_entry.id   AF-A0A6P1W8L9-F1
#
_cell.length_a   1.000
_cell.length_b   1.000
_cell.length_c   1.000
_cell.angle_alpha   90.00
_cell.angle_beta   90.00
_cell.angle_gamma   90.00
#
_symmetry.space_group_name_H-M   'P 1'
#
loop_
_entity.id
_entity.type
_entity.pdbx_description
1 polymer ?
#
loop_
_entity_poly.entity_id
_entity_poly.type
_entity_poly.pdbx_seq_one_letter_code
_entity_poly.pdbx_strand_id
1 'polypeptide(L)'
;MFLQKGNKTNNIWIYDARTDIDDVTKASRPLSYEKHFSEFVNCYGESAEGLSPRFETDRFKKYSLSQIEERGYDLLFTNKFDPEPLENPVYYVDKLIENFEQQIKDLYRLKELL
;
A
#
# COMPACT_ATOMS: atom_id res chain seq x y z
N MET A 1 -6.00 16.02 -3.50
CA MET A 1 -7.23 15.98 -4.32
C MET A 1 -7.19 17.15 -5.29
N PHE A 2 -7.46 16.91 -6.57
CA PHE A 2 -7.43 17.92 -7.64
C PHE A 2 -8.85 18.13 -8.17
N LEU A 3 -9.32 19.38 -8.22
CA LEU A 3 -10.70 19.73 -8.59
C LEU A 3 -10.71 21.01 -9.43
N GLN A 4 -11.69 21.12 -10.34
CA GLN A 4 -11.95 22.32 -11.12
C GLN A 4 -13.32 22.89 -10.76
N LYS A 5 -13.42 24.20 -10.53
CA LYS A 5 -14.69 24.88 -10.28
C LYS A 5 -15.47 25.06 -11.60
N GLY A 6 -16.78 24.86 -11.55
CA GLY A 6 -17.71 25.24 -12.62
C GLY A 6 -18.12 24.09 -13.55
N ASN A 7 -17.30 23.06 -13.69
CA ASN A 7 -17.61 21.87 -14.48
C ASN A 7 -18.13 20.74 -13.59
N LYS A 8 -19.14 19.99 -14.07
CA LYS A 8 -19.63 18.81 -13.38
C LYS A 8 -18.61 17.66 -13.48
N THR A 9 -18.42 16.95 -12.39
CA THR A 9 -17.56 15.76 -12.34
C THR A 9 -18.25 14.59 -13.03
N ASN A 10 -17.68 14.09 -14.12
CA ASN A 10 -18.20 12.90 -14.81
C ASN A 10 -17.40 11.64 -14.46
N ASN A 11 -16.08 11.79 -14.31
CA ASN A 11 -15.16 10.72 -14.01
C ASN A 11 -14.14 11.20 -12.97
N ILE A 12 -13.67 10.27 -12.15
CA ILE A 12 -12.68 10.49 -11.12
C ILE A 12 -11.50 9.57 -11.41
N TRP A 13 -10.30 10.11 -11.29
CA TRP A 13 -9.06 9.38 -11.49
C TRP A 13 -8.33 9.25 -10.16
N ILE A 14 -7.84 8.06 -9.87
CA ILE A 14 -7.17 7.75 -8.61
C ILE A 14 -5.81 7.14 -8.92
N TYR A 15 -4.77 7.70 -8.31
CA TYR A 15 -3.41 7.18 -8.37
C TYR A 15 -3.03 6.53 -7.04
N ASP A 16 -2.62 5.26 -7.06
CA ASP A 16 -2.12 4.54 -5.90
C ASP A 16 -0.62 4.77 -5.70
N ALA A 17 -0.30 5.79 -4.88
CA ALA A 17 1.05 6.10 -4.43
C ALA A 17 1.43 5.43 -3.09
N ARG A 18 0.69 4.39 -2.65
CA ARG A 18 0.87 3.80 -1.30
C ARG A 18 1.25 2.33 -1.34
N THR A 19 0.59 1.53 -2.17
CA THR A 19 0.81 0.09 -2.23
C THR A 19 2.22 -0.21 -2.75
N ASP A 20 2.98 -1.06 -2.06
CA ASP A 20 4.33 -1.49 -2.45
C ASP A 20 5.31 -0.34 -2.72
N ILE A 21 5.22 0.76 -1.94
CA ILE A 21 6.17 1.87 -1.99
C ILE A 21 7.11 1.78 -0.79
N ASP A 22 8.41 1.89 -1.06
CA ASP A 22 9.46 1.89 -0.02
C ASP A 22 9.24 2.99 1.02
N ASP A 23 9.60 2.69 2.27
CA ASP A 23 9.60 3.67 3.34
C ASP A 23 10.52 4.86 3.04
N VAL A 24 9.95 6.04 3.16
CA VAL A 24 10.64 7.32 3.01
C VAL A 24 11.38 7.64 4.31
N THR A 25 12.70 7.78 4.23
CA THR A 25 13.56 8.10 5.38
C THR A 25 14.50 9.26 5.07
N LYS A 26 14.83 10.06 6.08
CA LYS A 26 15.70 11.23 5.89
C LYS A 26 17.11 10.89 5.41
N ALA A 27 17.67 9.77 5.86
CA ALA A 27 19.08 9.44 5.68
C ALA A 27 19.38 8.64 4.41
N SER A 28 18.56 7.64 4.07
CA SER A 28 18.87 6.70 2.98
C SER A 28 17.88 6.74 1.82
N ARG A 29 16.62 7.10 2.08
CA ARG A 29 15.56 7.11 1.06
C ARG A 29 14.71 8.39 1.16
N PRO A 30 15.30 9.56 0.88
CA PRO A 30 14.56 10.81 0.94
C PRO A 30 13.47 10.82 -0.14
N LEU A 31 12.39 11.55 0.16
CA LEU A 31 11.32 11.77 -0.80
C LEU A 31 11.87 12.58 -1.99
N SER A 32 11.92 11.96 -3.18
CA SER A 32 12.33 12.61 -4.41
C SER A 32 11.24 12.65 -5.49
N TYR A 33 11.31 13.67 -6.35
CA TYR A 33 10.42 13.83 -7.49
C TYR A 33 10.47 12.62 -8.44
N GLU A 34 11.69 12.27 -8.86
CA GLU A 34 11.93 11.24 -9.87
C GLU A 34 11.39 9.88 -9.47
N LYS A 35 11.49 9.51 -8.18
CA LYS A 35 11.10 8.19 -7.69
C LYS A 35 9.63 8.07 -7.33
N HIS A 36 9.02 9.13 -6.79
CA HIS A 36 7.68 9.02 -6.20
C HIS A 36 6.58 9.75 -6.97
N PHE A 37 6.94 10.70 -7.86
CA PHE A 37 5.95 11.58 -8.47
C PHE A 37 5.99 11.60 -10.01
N SER A 38 7.11 11.20 -10.62
CA SER A 38 7.28 11.27 -12.08
C SER A 38 6.19 10.51 -12.85
N GLU A 39 5.86 9.29 -12.44
CA GLU A 39 4.80 8.49 -13.06
C GLU A 39 3.43 9.16 -12.91
N PHE A 40 3.10 9.63 -11.70
CA PHE A 40 1.85 10.34 -11.45
C PHE A 40 1.73 11.59 -12.35
N VAL A 41 2.78 12.41 -12.45
CA VAL A 41 2.77 13.63 -13.26
C VAL A 41 2.58 13.30 -14.73
N ASN A 42 3.27 12.28 -15.23
CA ASN A 42 3.11 11.81 -16.61
C ASN A 42 1.66 11.34 -16.89
N CYS A 43 1.05 10.62 -15.94
CA CYS A 43 -0.33 10.17 -16.05
C CYS A 43 -1.35 11.31 -15.91
N TYR A 44 -1.05 12.32 -15.09
CA TYR A 44 -1.92 13.46 -14.85
C TYR A 44 -2.01 14.39 -16.08
N GLY A 45 -0.88 14.57 -16.75
CA GLY A 45 -0.71 15.39 -17.95
C GLY A 45 -0.36 16.86 -17.67
N GLU A 46 -0.13 17.63 -18.74
CA GLU A 46 0.35 19.01 -18.66
C GLU A 46 -0.73 20.05 -18.30
N SER A 47 -2.01 19.75 -18.55
CA SER A 47 -3.11 20.65 -18.20
C SER A 47 -3.28 20.71 -16.69
N ALA A 48 -3.16 21.90 -16.13
CA ALA A 48 -3.37 22.16 -14.70
C ALA A 48 -4.81 21.87 -14.25
N GLU A 49 -5.78 21.95 -15.18
CA GLU A 49 -7.19 21.62 -14.96
C GLU A 49 -7.45 20.11 -15.06
N GLY A 50 -6.45 19.32 -15.48
CA GLY A 50 -6.56 17.89 -15.67
C GLY A 50 -7.32 17.48 -16.93
N LEU A 51 -7.32 18.33 -17.96
CA LEU A 51 -8.01 18.11 -19.24
C LEU A 51 -7.15 17.37 -20.28
N SER A 52 -5.87 17.13 -19.97
CA SER A 52 -5.00 16.32 -20.82
C SER A 52 -5.57 14.91 -21.01
N PRO A 53 -5.37 14.27 -22.17
CA PRO A 53 -5.68 12.86 -22.34
C PRO A 53 -4.96 12.00 -21.30
N ARG A 54 -5.68 11.06 -20.69
CA ARG A 54 -5.18 10.17 -19.64
C ARG A 54 -5.42 8.72 -20.05
N PHE A 55 -4.50 7.87 -19.64
CA PHE A 55 -4.56 6.44 -19.87
C PHE A 55 -4.50 5.72 -18.52
N GLU A 56 -5.19 4.59 -18.43
CA GLU A 56 -5.13 3.78 -17.23
C GLU A 56 -3.77 3.07 -17.13
N THR A 57 -3.27 2.95 -15.90
CA THR A 57 -2.13 2.13 -15.53
C THR A 57 -2.53 1.24 -14.36
N ASP A 58 -1.62 0.38 -13.90
CA ASP A 58 -1.87 -0.46 -12.74
C ASP A 58 -2.20 0.37 -11.48
N ARG A 59 -1.52 1.52 -11.34
CA ARG A 59 -1.68 2.46 -10.22
C ARG A 59 -2.66 3.60 -10.52
N PHE A 60 -2.91 3.93 -11.78
CA PHE A 60 -3.78 5.05 -12.19
C PHE A 60 -5.06 4.55 -12.85
N LYS A 61 -6.18 4.57 -12.13
CA LYS A 61 -7.45 4.02 -12.62
C LYS A 61 -8.54 5.08 -12.69
N LYS A 62 -9.44 4.90 -13.66
CA LYS A 62 -10.59 5.76 -13.88
C LYS A 62 -11.84 5.11 -13.29
N TYR A 63 -12.66 5.92 -12.64
CA TYR A 63 -13.95 5.53 -12.10
C TYR A 63 -15.01 6.52 -12.59
N SER A 64 -16.18 5.99 -12.99
CA SER A 64 -17.32 6.82 -13.32
C SER A 64 -18.00 7.35 -12.05
N LEU A 65 -18.73 8.46 -12.17
CA LEU A 65 -19.50 8.98 -11.04
C LEU A 65 -20.49 7.93 -10.51
N SER A 66 -21.15 7.17 -11.38
CA SER A 66 -22.10 6.12 -10.98
C SER A 66 -21.47 5.03 -10.12
N GLN A 67 -20.25 4.58 -10.45
CA GLN A 67 -19.51 3.60 -9.63
C GLN A 67 -19.22 4.13 -8.22
N ILE A 68 -19.06 5.45 -8.09
CA ILE A 68 -18.78 6.11 -6.81
C ILE A 68 -20.06 6.30 -6.02
N GLU A 69 -21.17 6.62 -6.69
CA GLU A 69 -22.50 6.70 -6.08
C GLU A 69 -22.93 5.34 -5.50
N GLU A 70 -22.71 4.25 -6.22
CA GLU A 70 -22.96 2.88 -5.76
C GLU A 70 -22.17 2.52 -4.49
N ARG A 71 -21.01 3.15 -4.29
CA ARG A 71 -20.16 3.00 -3.10
C ARG A 71 -20.51 3.98 -1.98
N GLY A 72 -21.58 4.77 -2.10
CA GLY A 72 -21.93 5.78 -1.12
C GLY A 72 -20.93 6.94 -1.05
N TYR A 73 -20.34 7.29 -2.20
CA TYR A 73 -19.30 8.32 -2.35
C TYR A 73 -17.97 8.01 -1.64
N ASP A 74 -17.71 6.74 -1.31
CA ASP A 74 -16.40 6.32 -0.80
C ASP A 74 -15.36 6.25 -1.93
N LEU A 75 -14.35 7.12 -1.84
CA LEU A 75 -13.22 7.22 -2.77
C LEU A 75 -12.03 6.34 -2.37
N LEU A 76 -12.14 5.53 -1.32
CA LEU A 76 -11.13 4.55 -0.95
C LEU A 76 -11.25 3.31 -1.84
N PHE A 77 -10.61 3.36 -3.01
CA PHE A 77 -10.56 2.24 -3.96
C PHE A 77 -9.40 1.27 -3.70
N THR A 78 -8.43 1.67 -2.88
CA THR A 78 -7.32 0.79 -2.52
C THR A 78 -7.82 -0.37 -1.65
N ASN A 79 -7.30 -1.57 -1.91
CA ASN A 79 -7.54 -2.71 -1.04
C ASN A 79 -7.07 -2.35 0.37
N LYS A 80 -7.98 -2.45 1.35
CA LYS A 80 -7.55 -2.45 2.75
C LYS A 80 -6.74 -3.73 2.94
N PHE A 81 -5.52 -3.61 3.41
CA PHE A 81 -4.79 -4.76 3.91
C PHE A 81 -5.58 -5.29 5.10
N ASP A 82 -6.28 -6.39 4.89
CA ASP A 82 -7.03 -7.11 5.91
C ASP A 82 -6.21 -8.36 6.22
N PRO A 83 -5.22 -8.27 7.12
CA PRO A 83 -4.41 -9.41 7.47
C PRO A 83 -5.30 -10.49 8.05
N GLU A 84 -4.90 -11.75 7.86
CA GLU A 84 -5.52 -12.83 8.62
C GLU A 84 -5.49 -12.47 10.12
N PRO A 85 -6.60 -12.70 10.84
CA PRO A 85 -6.67 -12.39 12.25
C PRO A 85 -5.53 -13.12 12.95
N LEU A 86 -4.74 -12.36 13.72
CA LEU A 86 -3.64 -12.95 14.49
C LEU A 86 -4.21 -13.97 15.48
N GLU A 87 -3.46 -15.05 15.66
CA GLU A 87 -3.79 -16.05 16.67
C GLU A 87 -3.75 -15.45 18.07
N ASN A 88 -4.36 -16.12 19.04
CA ASN A 88 -4.29 -15.69 20.44
C ASN A 88 -2.82 -15.58 20.90
N PRO A 89 -2.42 -14.54 21.67
CA PRO A 89 -1.05 -14.40 22.18
C PRO A 89 -0.48 -15.67 22.84
N VAL A 90 -1.31 -16.48 23.48
CA VAL A 90 -0.92 -17.77 24.08
C VAL A 90 -0.33 -18.73 23.04
N TYR A 91 -0.89 -18.81 21.84
CA TYR A 91 -0.39 -19.67 20.76
C TYR A 91 1.08 -19.38 20.42
N TYR A 92 1.44 -18.10 20.34
CA TYR A 92 2.82 -17.69 20.04
C TYR A 92 3.76 -17.97 21.21
N VAL A 93 3.30 -17.82 22.46
CA VAL A 93 4.08 -18.17 23.64
C VAL A 93 4.37 -19.67 23.68
N ASP A 94 3.37 -20.51 23.41
CA ASP A 94 3.54 -21.97 23.35
C ASP A 94 4.55 -22.36 22.28
N LYS A 95 4.46 -21.76 21.08
CA LYS A 95 5.43 -22.00 20.00
C LYS A 95 6.86 -21.57 20.37
N LEU A 96 7.01 -20.48 21.13
CA LEU A 96 8.32 -20.04 21.61
C LEU A 96 8.89 -21.03 22.64
N ILE A 97 8.06 -21.53 23.56
CA ILE A 97 8.47 -22.53 24.55
C ILE A 97 8.94 -23.81 23.84
N GLU A 98 8.15 -24.34 22.90
CA GLU A 98 8.53 -25.53 22.11
C GLU A 98 9.90 -25.35 21.42
N ASN A 99 10.13 -24.18 20.81
CA ASN A 99 11.39 -23.86 20.15
C ASN A 99 12.56 -23.82 21.14
N PHE A 100 12.39 -23.16 22.30
CA PHE A 100 13.45 -23.09 23.31
C PHE A 100 13.76 -24.45 23.92
N GLU A 101 12.77 -25.30 24.15
CA GLU A 101 13.00 -26.67 24.62
C GLU A 101 13.83 -27.49 23.61
N GLN A 102 13.56 -27.33 22.32
CA GLN A 102 14.33 -27.99 21.26
C GLN A 102 15.78 -27.50 21.24
N GLN A 103 16.00 -26.18 21.33
CA GLN A 103 17.34 -25.61 21.40
C GLN A 103 18.12 -26.11 22.62
N ILE A 104 17.47 -26.20 23.79
CA ILE A 104 18.08 -26.74 25.01
C ILE A 104 18.48 -28.21 24.82
N LYS A 105 17.60 -29.04 24.24
CA LYS A 105 17.91 -30.44 23.93
C LYS A 105 19.12 -30.56 23.00
N ASP A 106 19.18 -29.73 21.97
CA ASP A 106 20.30 -29.73 21.02
C ASP A 106 21.62 -29.32 21.70
N LEU A 107 21.58 -28.35 22.61
CA LEU A 107 22.75 -27.96 23.42
C LEU A 107 23.22 -29.08 24.36
N TYR A 108 22.30 -29.81 24.99
CA TYR A 108 22.66 -30.97 25.81
C TYR A 108 23.31 -32.07 24.97
N ARG A 109 22.79 -32.34 23.76
CA ARG A 109 23.38 -33.28 22.83
C ARG A 109 24.80 -32.87 22.41
N LEU A 110 25.03 -31.58 22.17
CA LEU A 110 26.36 -31.03 21.90
C LEU A 110 27.31 -31.23 23.08
N LYS A 111 26.84 -31.05 24.32
CA LYS A 111 27.63 -31.28 25.53
C LYS A 111 28.08 -32.75 25.66
N GLU A 112 27.25 -33.72 25.27
CA GLU A 112 27.59 -35.15 25.31
C GLU A 112 28.64 -35.55 24.26
N LEU A 113 28.82 -34.76 23.20
CA LEU A 113 29.77 -35.02 22.13
C LEU A 113 31.17 -34.42 22.40
N LEU A 114 31.31 -33.59 23.44
CA LEU A 114 32.54 -32.93 23.87
C LEU A 114 33.15 -33.64 25.08
#